data_AF-A0A9X4J3R5-F1
#
_entry.id   AF-A0A9X4J3R5-F1
#
_cell.length_a   1.000
_cell.length_b   1.000
_cell.length_c   1.000
_cell.angle_alpha   90.00
_cell.angle_beta   90.00
_cell.angle_gamma   90.00
#
_symmetry.space_group_name_H-M   'P 1'
#
loop_
_entity.id
_entity.type
_entity.pdbx_description
1 polymer ?
#
loop_
_entity_poly.entity_id
_entity_poly.type
_entity_poly.pdbx_seq_one_letter_code
_entity_poly.pdbx_strand_id
1 'polypeptide(L)'
;MKYNTMTVHCTSLCLDVLNQGHFFRYITPDILAFKSEVKIQIRVRLEPVSSAIQDEEGMIEALASGVMNVLLHYHFTAGRVSPDLIMDLIQHRLDNFFKEWKGRRDTQGMFG
;
A
#
# COMPACT_ATOMS: atom_id res chain seq x y z
N MET A 1 -1.16 19.47 1.24
CA MET A 1 -1.77 18.26 0.65
C MET A 1 -2.03 17.26 1.77
N LYS A 2 -3.24 16.68 1.86
CA LYS A 2 -3.62 15.73 2.94
C LYS A 2 -3.03 14.33 2.73
N TYR A 3 -2.70 13.96 1.49
CA TYR A 3 -2.23 12.63 1.11
C TYR A 3 -0.89 12.70 0.40
N ASN A 4 -0.02 11.72 0.69
CA ASN A 4 1.25 11.53 -0.02
C ASN A 4 1.00 11.09 -1.47
N THR A 5 1.87 11.50 -2.40
CA THR A 5 1.84 11.06 -3.80
C THR A 5 1.77 9.54 -3.96
N MET A 6 2.46 8.79 -3.10
CA MET A 6 2.41 7.32 -3.07
C MET A 6 1.05 6.77 -2.66
N THR A 7 0.36 7.45 -1.75
CA THR A 7 -1.02 7.12 -1.36
C THR A 7 -1.95 7.25 -2.55
N VAL A 8 -1.81 8.34 -3.31
CA VAL A 8 -2.59 8.57 -4.53
C VAL A 8 -2.33 7.46 -5.55
N HIS A 9 -1.07 7.10 -5.79
CA HIS A 9 -0.73 6.03 -6.73
C HIS A 9 -1.26 4.65 -6.32
N CYS A 10 -1.10 4.27 -5.05
CA CYS A 10 -1.63 3.00 -4.56
C CYS A 10 -3.17 2.97 -4.60
N THR A 11 -3.81 4.12 -4.40
CA THR A 11 -5.26 4.27 -4.57
C THR A 11 -5.67 4.04 -6.01
N SER A 12 -4.99 4.66 -6.98
CA SER A 12 -5.23 4.41 -8.41
C SER A 12 -5.10 2.94 -8.76
N LEU A 13 -4.05 2.26 -8.26
CA LEU A 13 -3.87 0.83 -8.47
C LEU A 13 -5.03 -0.01 -7.90
N CYS A 14 -5.52 0.32 -6.70
CA CYS A 14 -6.69 -0.34 -6.13
C CYS A 14 -7.93 -0.14 -7.03
N LEU A 15 -8.16 1.09 -7.50
CA LEU A 15 -9.30 1.39 -8.36
C LEU A 15 -9.22 0.66 -9.69
N ASP A 16 -8.04 0.60 -10.32
CA ASP A 16 -7.85 -0.11 -11.58
C ASP A 16 -8.22 -1.60 -11.45
N VAL A 17 -7.77 -2.25 -10.37
CA VAL A 17 -8.09 -3.65 -10.09
C VAL A 17 -9.57 -3.83 -9.74
N LEU A 18 -10.14 -3.00 -8.86
CA LEU A 18 -11.54 -3.11 -8.43
C LEU A 18 -12.53 -2.85 -9.57
N ASN A 19 -12.14 -2.02 -10.55
CA ASN A 19 -12.95 -1.73 -11.74
C ASN A 19 -12.86 -2.83 -12.80
N GLN A 20 -11.98 -3.83 -12.65
CA GLN A 20 -11.98 -5.00 -13.53
C GLN A 20 -13.25 -5.81 -13.28
N GLY A 21 -14.10 -5.95 -14.31
CA GLY A 21 -15.40 -6.62 -14.18
C GLY A 21 -15.36 -8.09 -13.72
N HIS A 22 -14.17 -8.70 -13.71
CA HIS A 22 -13.95 -10.06 -13.24
C HIS A 22 -13.26 -10.14 -11.87
N PHE A 23 -12.85 -9.01 -11.28
CA PHE A 23 -12.18 -8.99 -9.98
C PHE A 23 -12.98 -9.70 -8.89
N PHE A 24 -14.28 -9.43 -8.82
CA PHE A 24 -15.18 -10.06 -7.84
C PHE A 24 -15.41 -11.56 -8.06
N ARG A 25 -14.90 -12.12 -9.17
CA ARG A 25 -14.93 -13.57 -9.45
C ARG A 25 -13.66 -14.29 -9.01
N TYR A 26 -12.61 -13.54 -8.66
CA TYR A 26 -11.38 -14.13 -8.16
C TYR A 26 -11.58 -14.81 -6.81
N ILE A 27 -10.84 -15.88 -6.57
CA ILE A 27 -10.74 -16.47 -5.23
C ILE A 27 -9.62 -15.77 -4.44
N THR A 28 -9.65 -15.86 -3.11
CA THR A 28 -8.63 -15.26 -2.25
C THR A 28 -7.19 -15.54 -2.69
N PRO A 29 -6.81 -16.78 -3.08
CA PRO A 29 -5.46 -17.05 -3.60
C PRO A 29 -5.08 -16.24 -4.83
N ASP A 30 -6.00 -16.03 -5.77
CA ASP A 30 -5.76 -15.23 -6.98
C ASP A 30 -5.50 -13.77 -6.62
N ILE A 31 -6.28 -13.23 -5.67
CA ILE A 31 -6.10 -11.87 -5.17
C ILE A 31 -4.71 -11.76 -4.52
N LEU A 32 -4.34 -12.71 -3.65
CA LEU A 32 -3.04 -12.72 -2.98
C LEU A 32 -1.86 -12.83 -3.97
N ALA A 33 -2.04 -13.48 -5.11
CA ALA A 33 -1.03 -13.58 -6.16
C ALA A 33 -0.66 -12.21 -6.77
N PHE A 34 -1.55 -11.20 -6.69
CA PHE A 34 -1.24 -9.85 -7.14
C PHE A 34 -0.15 -9.15 -6.32
N LYS A 35 0.18 -9.64 -5.12
CA LYS A 35 1.12 -8.95 -4.23
C LYS A 35 2.50 -8.74 -4.88
N SER A 36 3.00 -9.70 -5.66
CA SER A 36 4.29 -9.57 -6.36
C SER A 36 4.26 -8.46 -7.42
N GLU A 37 3.20 -8.43 -8.22
CA GLU A 37 2.97 -7.42 -9.26
C GLU A 37 2.79 -6.02 -8.64
N VAL A 38 1.99 -5.93 -7.58
CA VAL A 38 1.79 -4.68 -6.81
C VAL A 38 3.12 -4.14 -6.30
N LYS A 39 4.00 -5.00 -5.76
CA LYS A 39 5.35 -4.58 -5.33
C LYS A 39 6.18 -4.01 -6.48
N ILE A 40 6.17 -4.66 -7.64
CA ILE A 40 6.90 -4.19 -8.83
C ILE A 40 6.40 -2.80 -9.22
N GLN A 41 5.08 -2.62 -9.29
CA GLN A 41 4.47 -1.34 -9.66
C GLN A 41 4.72 -0.22 -8.66
N ILE A 42 4.80 -0.54 -7.37
CA ILE A 42 5.18 0.42 -6.32
C ILE A 42 6.67 0.77 -6.45
N ARG A 43 7.56 -0.22 -6.64
CA ARG A 43 9.00 -0.01 -6.79
C ARG A 43 9.33 0.91 -7.96
N VAL A 44 8.75 0.68 -9.14
CA VAL A 44 8.94 1.54 -10.32
C VAL A 44 8.56 3.00 -10.03
N ARG A 45 7.53 3.22 -9.21
CA ARG A 45 7.09 4.58 -8.83
C ARG A 45 7.95 5.21 -7.74
N LEU A 46 8.68 4.40 -6.97
CA LEU A 46 9.61 4.86 -5.95
C LEU A 46 11.02 5.12 -6.49
N GLU A 47 11.38 4.54 -7.62
CA GLU A 47 12.69 4.73 -8.27
C GLU A 47 13.14 6.21 -8.32
N PRO A 48 12.28 7.21 -8.64
CA PRO A 48 12.69 8.62 -8.68
C PRO A 48 13.07 9.23 -7.33
N VAL A 49 12.63 8.62 -6.21
CA VAL A 49 12.86 9.10 -4.84
C VAL A 49 13.60 8.08 -3.97
N SER A 50 13.99 6.93 -4.53
CA SER A 50 14.59 5.78 -3.84
C SER A 50 15.80 6.18 -2.97
N SER A 51 16.67 7.06 -3.46
CA SER A 51 17.86 7.53 -2.73
C SER A 51 17.56 8.31 -1.45
N ALA A 52 16.34 8.84 -1.30
CA ALA A 52 15.89 9.54 -0.10
C ALA A 52 15.24 8.61 0.94
N ILE A 53 15.04 7.32 0.60
CA ILE A 53 14.28 6.36 1.41
C ILE A 53 15.23 5.30 1.95
N GLN A 54 15.55 5.39 3.25
CA GLN A 54 16.49 4.48 3.90
C GLN A 54 16.02 3.01 3.97
N ASP A 55 14.71 2.77 4.05
CA ASP A 55 14.12 1.43 4.08
C ASP A 55 13.08 1.29 2.95
N GLU A 56 13.57 1.34 1.71
CA GLU A 56 12.72 1.27 0.52
C GLU A 56 11.93 -0.04 0.47
N GLU A 57 12.56 -1.18 0.72
CA GLU A 57 11.89 -2.48 0.67
C GLU A 57 10.83 -2.61 1.77
N GLY A 58 11.10 -2.13 2.99
CA GLY A 58 10.10 -2.10 4.06
C GLY A 58 8.90 -1.23 3.71
N MET A 59 9.14 -0.09 3.06
CA MET A 59 8.06 0.79 2.61
C MET A 59 7.25 0.18 1.46
N ILE A 60 7.91 -0.48 0.49
CA ILE A 60 7.26 -1.23 -0.59
C ILE A 60 6.37 -2.33 0.00
N GLU A 61 6.88 -3.10 0.95
CA GLU A 61 6.13 -4.17 1.62
C GLU A 61 4.90 -3.64 2.36
N ALA A 62 5.05 -2.52 3.07
CA ALA A 62 3.96 -1.89 3.82
C ALA A 62 2.85 -1.38 2.87
N LEU A 63 3.23 -0.69 1.79
CA LEU A 63 2.29 -0.19 0.79
C LEU A 63 1.60 -1.34 0.04
N ALA A 64 2.35 -2.35 -0.38
CA ALA A 64 1.79 -3.52 -1.05
C ALA A 64 0.79 -4.24 -0.14
N SER A 65 1.12 -4.41 1.14
CA SER A 65 0.20 -4.98 2.13
C SER A 65 -1.04 -4.11 2.35
N GLY A 66 -0.90 -2.78 2.29
CA GLY A 66 -2.03 -1.85 2.30
C GLY A 66 -2.98 -2.07 1.12
N VAL A 67 -2.43 -2.15 -0.10
CA VAL A 67 -3.19 -2.45 -1.33
C VAL A 67 -3.90 -3.80 -1.21
N MET A 68 -3.19 -4.86 -0.79
CA MET A 68 -3.80 -6.19 -0.63
C MET A 68 -4.97 -6.18 0.35
N ASN A 69 -4.83 -5.48 1.48
CA ASN A 69 -5.90 -5.37 2.47
C ASN A 69 -7.13 -4.66 1.90
N VAL A 70 -6.94 -3.60 1.10
CA VAL A 70 -8.03 -2.91 0.41
C VAL A 70 -8.74 -3.84 -0.57
N LEU A 71 -7.98 -4.54 -1.42
CA LEU A 71 -8.55 -5.48 -2.39
C LEU A 71 -9.38 -6.58 -1.71
N LEU A 72 -8.84 -7.18 -0.65
CA LEU A 72 -9.55 -8.20 0.13
C LEU A 72 -10.80 -7.62 0.81
N HIS A 73 -10.70 -6.41 1.40
CA HIS A 73 -11.84 -5.76 2.03
C HIS A 73 -13.01 -5.59 1.06
N TYR A 74 -12.76 -5.05 -0.13
CA TYR A 74 -13.82 -4.86 -1.13
C TYR A 74 -14.29 -6.17 -1.77
N HIS A 75 -13.40 -7.15 -1.91
CA HIS A 75 -13.80 -8.49 -2.36
C HIS A 75 -14.82 -9.13 -1.42
N PHE A 76 -14.62 -9.04 -0.09
CA PHE A 76 -15.53 -9.66 0.89
C PHE A 76 -16.78 -8.83 1.17
N THR A 77 -16.68 -7.51 1.18
CA THR A 77 -17.81 -6.65 1.53
C THR A 77 -18.73 -6.37 0.34
N ALA A 78 -18.24 -6.51 -0.89
CA ALA A 78 -18.94 -6.14 -2.13
C ALA A 78 -19.58 -4.73 -2.07
N GLY A 79 -19.02 -3.85 -1.25
CA GLY A 79 -19.51 -2.49 -1.05
C GLY A 79 -19.22 -1.60 -2.24
N ARG A 80 -19.88 -0.43 -2.28
CA ARG A 80 -19.50 0.62 -3.23
C ARG A 80 -18.06 1.06 -2.97
N VAL A 81 -17.23 0.96 -4.01
CA VAL A 81 -15.84 1.41 -3.97
C VAL A 81 -15.81 2.90 -3.65
N SER A 82 -15.14 3.27 -2.55
CA SER A 82 -14.94 4.65 -2.13
C SER A 82 -13.45 5.01 -2.26
N PRO A 83 -13.08 5.90 -3.19
CA PRO A 83 -11.71 6.38 -3.33
C PRO A 83 -11.17 7.03 -2.05
N ASP A 84 -12.01 7.80 -1.34
CA ASP A 84 -11.62 8.47 -0.10
C ASP A 84 -11.25 7.46 0.99
N LEU A 85 -12.06 6.40 1.14
CA LEU A 85 -11.76 5.33 2.10
C LEU A 85 -10.47 4.59 1.73
N ILE A 86 -10.23 4.34 0.44
CA ILE A 86 -8.99 3.71 -0.02
C ILE A 86 -7.79 4.60 0.31
N MET A 87 -7.87 5.90 0.01
CA MET A 87 -6.81 6.85 0.31
C MET A 87 -6.50 6.91 1.81
N ASP A 88 -7.54 6.98 2.66
CA ASP A 88 -7.38 7.02 4.11
C ASP A 88 -6.73 5.73 4.64
N LEU A 89 -7.14 4.56 4.16
CA LEU A 89 -6.56 3.27 4.56
C LEU A 89 -5.08 3.14 4.16
N ILE A 90 -4.74 3.54 2.93
CA ILE A 90 -3.36 3.50 2.46
C ILE A 90 -2.49 4.52 3.21
N GLN A 91 -2.98 5.75 3.39
CA GLN A 91 -2.25 6.78 4.14
C GLN A 91 -2.00 6.34 5.58
N HIS A 92 -3.01 5.76 6.23
CA HIS A 92 -2.88 5.24 7.59
C HIS A 92 -1.80 4.15 7.70
N ARG A 93 -1.70 3.26 6.71
CA ARG A 93 -0.63 2.25 6.66
C ARG A 93 0.75 2.87 6.50
N LEU A 94 0.88 3.87 5.63
CA LEU A 94 2.13 4.58 5.43
C LEU A 94 2.56 5.36 6.69
N ASP A 95 1.62 6.04 7.36
CA ASP A 95 1.88 6.77 8.60
C ASP A 95 2.33 5.84 9.73
N ASN A 96 1.70 4.66 9.86
CA ASN A 96 2.11 3.66 10.84
C ASN A 96 3.51 3.11 10.56
N PHE A 97 3.84 2.84 9.30
CA PHE A 97 5.20 2.46 8.91
C PHE A 97 6.22 3.52 9.35
N PHE A 98 5.98 4.80 9.08
CA PHE A 98 6.88 5.87 9.51
C PHE A 98 6.97 6.01 11.03
N LYS A 99 5.87 5.80 11.78
CA LYS A 99 5.88 5.81 13.24
C LYS A 99 6.70 4.66 13.82
N GLU A 100 6.47 3.44 13.35
CA GLU A 100 7.23 2.26 13.78
C GLU A 100 8.71 2.40 13.45
N TRP A 101 9.03 2.91 12.26
CA TRP A 101 10.39 3.16 11.85
C TRP A 101 11.09 4.21 12.71
N LYS A 102 10.40 5.32 13.03
CA LYS A 102 10.93 6.33 13.95
C LYS A 102 11.19 5.73 15.34
N GLY A 103 10.27 4.93 15.87
CA GLY A 103 10.46 4.24 17.15
C GLY A 103 11.68 3.32 17.17
N ARG A 104 11.93 2.57 16.08
CA ARG A 104 13.13 1.70 15.96
C ARG A 104 14.43 2.50 15.96
N ARG A 105 14.47 3.65 15.27
CA ARG A 105 15.66 4.54 15.26
C ARG A 105 15.93 5.13 16.64
N ASP A 106 14.90 5.60 17.33
CA ASP A 106 15.04 6.19 18.67
C ASP A 106 15.57 5.15 19.68
N THR A 107 15.17 3.88 19.55
CA THR A 107 15.72 2.78 20.37
C THR A 107 17.15 2.39 20.02
N GLN A 108 17.58 2.47 18.74
CA GLN A 108 18.96 2.17 18.36
C GLN A 108 19.95 3.27 18.80
N GLY A 109 19.51 4.53 18.89
CA GLY A 109 20.33 5.65 19.38
C GLY A 109 20.57 5.66 20.90
N MET A 110 19.82 4.87 21.69
CA MET A 110 20.03 4.77 23.15
C MET A 110 21.06 3.72 23.57
N PHE A 111 21.53 2.87 22.64
CA PHE A 111 22.54 1.84 22.89
C PHE A 111 23.88 2.12 22.18
N GLY A 112 24.06 3.33 21.65
CA GLY A 112 25.29 3.79 20.99
C GLY A 112 26.15 4.68 21.88
#